data_AF-A0A848UUP5-F1
#
_entry.id   AF-A0A848UUP5-F1
#
_cell.length_a   1.000
_cell.length_b   1.000
_cell.length_c   1.000
_cell.angle_alpha   90.00
_cell.angle_beta   90.00
_cell.angle_gamma   90.00
#
_symmetry.space_group_name_H-M   'P 1'
#
loop_
_entity.id
_entity.type
_entity.pdbx_description
1 polymer ?
#
loop_
_entity_poly.entity_id
_entity_poly.type
_entity_poly.pdbx_seq_one_letter_code
_entity_poly.pdbx_strand_id
1 'polypeptide(L)'
;MIAANNPALKSWVEVSSESDFPIQNLPFGIFKTDQLSPRVGVAIGDQLLDLKTLHVLGYLENLPFSIADFDTDTLNALMRKGKNGTRELRNRISKLLRSDVPDLKNK
;
A
#
# COMPACT_ATOMS: atom_id res chain seq x y z
N MET A 1 -13.81 -10.77 -6.53
CA MET A 1 -14.09 -9.75 -5.49
C MET A 1 -12.77 -9.41 -4.78
N ILE A 2 -12.51 -8.14 -4.46
CA ILE A 2 -11.28 -7.73 -3.77
C ILE A 2 -11.58 -7.70 -2.27
N ALA A 3 -10.87 -8.48 -1.47
CA ALA A 3 -11.10 -8.57 -0.02
C ALA A 3 -10.83 -7.24 0.69
N ALA A 4 -9.87 -6.45 0.17
CA ALA A 4 -9.52 -5.14 0.69
C ALA A 4 -10.69 -4.14 0.73
N ASN A 5 -11.71 -4.28 -0.12
CA ASN A 5 -12.83 -3.36 -0.17
C ASN A 5 -13.94 -3.68 0.84
N ASN A 6 -13.73 -4.66 1.74
CA ASN A 6 -14.72 -5.05 2.73
C ASN A 6 -14.97 -3.90 3.75
N PRO A 7 -16.20 -3.37 3.88
CA PRO A 7 -16.52 -2.28 4.80
C PRO A 7 -16.29 -2.59 6.28
N ALA A 8 -16.27 -3.87 6.67
CA ALA A 8 -16.02 -4.29 8.04
C ALA A 8 -14.55 -4.19 8.46
N LEU A 9 -13.61 -4.04 7.52
CA LEU A 9 -12.19 -3.94 7.84
C LEU A 9 -11.87 -2.65 8.59
N LYS A 10 -11.00 -2.77 9.59
CA LYS A 10 -10.48 -1.65 10.38
C LYS A 10 -8.97 -1.62 10.28
N SER A 11 -8.38 -0.42 10.29
CA SER A 11 -6.94 -0.25 10.30
C SER A 11 -6.41 0.00 11.70
N TRP A 12 -5.17 -0.42 11.98
CA TRP A 12 -4.46 0.05 13.17
C TRP A 12 -3.92 1.48 13.00
N VAL A 13 -3.83 1.98 11.76
CA VAL A 13 -3.63 3.40 11.50
C VAL A 13 -4.92 4.12 11.85
N GLU A 14 -4.81 5.20 12.60
CA GLU A 14 -5.95 6.06 12.91
C GLU A 14 -6.40 6.79 11.64
N VAL A 15 -7.67 6.65 11.30
CA VAL A 15 -8.27 7.25 10.11
C VAL A 15 -9.56 7.92 10.53
N SER A 16 -9.70 9.22 10.23
CA SER A 16 -10.93 9.97 10.43
C SER A 16 -12.11 9.35 9.67
N SER A 17 -13.32 9.42 10.23
CA SER A 17 -14.53 8.94 9.56
C SER A 17 -14.81 9.66 8.23
N GLU A 18 -14.36 10.91 8.12
CA GLU A 18 -14.53 11.77 6.94
C GLU A 18 -13.37 11.66 5.94
N SER A 19 -12.39 10.79 6.19
CA SER A 19 -11.23 10.65 5.31
C SER A 19 -11.61 9.97 3.99
N ASP A 20 -11.13 10.54 2.88
CA ASP A 20 -11.19 9.91 1.56
C ASP A 20 -10.28 8.68 1.44
N PHE A 21 -9.41 8.42 2.42
CA PHE A 21 -8.40 7.38 2.39
C PHE A 21 -8.61 6.31 3.48
N PRO A 22 -9.79 5.66 3.58
CA PRO A 22 -9.96 4.55 4.49
C PRO A 22 -9.22 3.30 3.99
N ILE A 23 -9.10 2.28 4.85
CA ILE A 23 -8.45 1.00 4.50
C ILE A 23 -9.11 0.28 3.31
N GLN A 24 -10.33 0.67 2.94
CA GLN A 24 -11.03 0.17 1.75
C GLN A 24 -10.55 0.83 0.45
N ASN A 25 -10.00 2.05 0.51
CA ASN A 25 -9.64 2.83 -0.68
C ASN A 25 -8.21 2.62 -1.16
N LEU A 26 -7.21 2.63 -0.27
CA LEU A 26 -5.79 2.34 -0.57
C LEU A 26 -5.33 2.73 -2.00
N PRO A 27 -5.42 4.01 -2.39
CA PRO A 27 -5.04 4.44 -3.73
C PRO A 27 -3.51 4.43 -3.89
N PHE A 28 -3.03 4.04 -5.07
CA PHE A 28 -1.62 4.15 -5.41
C PHE A 28 -1.29 5.54 -5.93
N GLY A 29 -0.18 6.11 -5.49
CA GLY A 29 0.30 7.42 -5.92
C GLY A 29 1.82 7.50 -5.94
N ILE A 30 2.34 8.59 -6.50
CA ILE A 30 3.75 8.95 -6.42
C ILE A 30 3.91 10.03 -5.36
N PHE A 31 4.87 9.83 -4.46
CA PHE A 31 5.23 10.83 -3.47
C PHE A 31 6.74 11.07 -3.49
N LYS A 32 7.15 12.20 -2.92
CA LYS A 32 8.54 12.54 -2.66
C LYS A 32 8.61 13.32 -1.34
N THR A 33 9.77 13.27 -0.70
CA THR A 33 10.11 14.13 0.45
C THR A 33 11.47 14.75 0.20
N ASP A 34 11.92 15.66 1.06
CA ASP A 34 13.26 16.26 0.94
C ASP A 34 14.38 15.22 1.07
N GLN A 35 14.12 14.11 1.77
CA GLN A 35 15.08 13.03 2.01
C GLN A 35 14.94 11.86 1.03
N LEU A 36 13.81 11.73 0.33
CA LEU A 36 13.49 10.57 -0.50
C LEU A 36 13.21 10.98 -1.95
N SER A 37 13.91 10.34 -2.90
CA SER A 37 13.56 10.41 -4.32
C SER A 37 12.10 9.98 -4.58
N PRO A 38 11.46 10.45 -5.67
CA PRO A 38 10.10 10.06 -6.03
C PRO A 38 9.94 8.54 -6.09
N ARG A 39 8.89 8.04 -5.44
CA ARG A 39 8.60 6.60 -5.37
C ARG A 39 7.10 6.35 -5.16
N VAL A 40 6.70 5.10 -5.38
CA VAL A 40 5.30 4.67 -5.24
C VAL A 40 4.92 4.53 -3.77
N GLY A 41 3.76 5.07 -3.41
CA GLY A 41 3.16 4.92 -2.09
C GLY A 41 1.66 4.67 -2.14
N VAL A 42 1.09 4.42 -0.96
CA VAL A 42 -0.36 4.28 -0.75
C VAL A 42 -0.83 5.20 0.36
N ALA A 43 -1.88 5.98 0.11
CA ALA A 43 -2.49 6.82 1.13
C ALA A 43 -3.37 6.02 2.09
N ILE A 44 -3.31 6.33 3.39
CA ILE A 44 -4.15 5.76 4.45
C ILE A 44 -4.35 6.82 5.54
N GLY A 45 -5.59 7.32 5.70
CA GLY A 45 -5.86 8.50 6.51
C GLY A 45 -5.00 9.68 6.08
N ASP A 46 -4.31 10.30 7.04
CA ASP A 46 -3.37 11.40 6.80
C ASP A 46 -1.92 10.93 6.63
N GLN A 47 -1.72 9.62 6.47
CA GLN A 47 -0.41 9.00 6.34
C GLN A 47 -0.19 8.40 4.96
N LEU A 48 1.08 8.14 4.65
CA LEU A 48 1.49 7.54 3.40
C LEU A 48 2.42 6.35 3.63
N LEU A 49 2.07 5.22 3.03
CA LEU A 49 2.78 3.96 3.12
C LEU A 49 3.75 3.81 1.94
N ASP A 50 5.05 3.76 2.21
CA ASP A 50 6.11 3.61 1.21
C ASP A 50 6.25 2.15 0.73
N LEU A 51 5.93 1.90 -0.54
CA LEU A 51 5.96 0.54 -1.09
C LEU A 51 7.38 0.03 -1.36
N LYS A 52 8.35 0.92 -1.63
CA LYS A 52 9.75 0.50 -1.77
C LYS A 52 10.25 -0.03 -0.43
N THR A 53 9.98 0.72 0.65
CA THR A 53 10.40 0.31 2.00
C THR A 53 9.75 -1.02 2.40
N LEU A 54 8.45 -1.20 2.16
CA LEU A 54 7.80 -2.49 2.40
C LEU A 54 8.40 -3.65 1.59
N HIS A 55 8.77 -3.41 0.33
CA HIS A 55 9.41 -4.42 -0.50
C HIS A 55 10.78 -4.81 0.04
N VAL A 56 11.62 -3.83 0.40
CA VAL A 56 12.97 -4.05 0.96
C VAL A 56 12.91 -4.81 2.29
N LEU A 57 11.89 -4.53 3.11
CA LEU A 57 11.67 -5.23 4.38
C LEU A 57 11.01 -6.61 4.24
N GLY A 58 10.78 -7.09 3.01
CA GLY A 58 10.22 -8.43 2.75
C GLY A 58 8.70 -8.54 2.92
N TYR A 59 7.99 -7.45 3.21
CA TYR A 59 6.53 -7.52 3.41
C TYR A 59 5.75 -7.83 2.12
N LEU A 60 6.35 -7.58 0.97
CA LEU A 60 5.75 -7.81 -0.35
C LEU A 60 6.31 -9.05 -1.05
N GLU A 61 6.94 -9.96 -0.30
CA GLU A 61 7.40 -11.26 -0.81
C GLU A 61 6.25 -12.06 -1.46
N ASN A 62 6.61 -12.88 -2.45
CA ASN A 62 5.69 -13.72 -3.24
C ASN A 62 4.70 -12.95 -4.12
N LEU A 63 4.88 -11.64 -4.31
CA LEU A 63 4.15 -10.85 -5.30
C LEU A 63 5.02 -10.61 -6.55
N PRO A 64 4.43 -10.40 -7.75
CA PRO A 64 5.17 -10.26 -9.01
C PRO A 64 5.81 -8.87 -9.21
N PHE A 65 6.30 -8.25 -8.13
CA PHE A 65 6.91 -6.93 -8.14
C PHE A 65 8.39 -7.00 -7.81
N SER A 66 9.15 -6.13 -8.44
CA SER A 66 10.55 -5.84 -8.18
C SER A 66 10.68 -4.46 -7.54
N ILE A 67 11.83 -4.16 -6.95
CA ILE A 67 12.08 -2.84 -6.38
C ILE A 67 11.90 -1.69 -7.39
N ALA A 68 12.23 -1.92 -8.66
CA ALA A 68 12.08 -0.93 -9.74
C ALA A 68 10.60 -0.60 -10.05
N ASP A 69 9.66 -1.46 -9.67
CA ASP A 69 8.23 -1.19 -9.81
C ASP A 69 7.73 -0.18 -8.77
N PHE A 70 8.51 0.06 -7.70
CA PHE A 70 8.18 1.01 -6.62
C PHE A 70 9.15 2.20 -6.54
N ASP A 71 10.41 2.02 -6.94
CA ASP A 71 11.42 3.09 -6.96
C ASP A 71 11.43 3.82 -8.32
N THR A 72 10.30 4.48 -8.62
CA THR A 72 10.06 5.19 -9.87
C THR A 72 9.16 6.39 -9.63
N ASP A 73 9.24 7.39 -10.51
CA ASP A 73 8.43 8.60 -10.53
C ASP A 73 7.08 8.44 -11.27
N THR A 74 6.74 7.23 -11.74
CA THR A 74 5.48 6.95 -12.43
C THR A 74 4.84 5.64 -11.98
N LEU A 75 3.52 5.51 -12.11
CA LEU A 75 2.81 4.26 -11.78
C LEU A 75 2.90 3.20 -12.89
N ASN A 76 3.49 3.53 -14.04
CA ASN A 76 3.44 2.69 -15.24
C ASN A 76 4.06 1.30 -15.04
N ALA A 77 5.18 1.20 -14.31
CA ALA A 77 5.84 -0.08 -14.02
C ALA A 77 4.94 -1.00 -13.18
N LEU A 78 4.41 -0.46 -12.07
CA LEU A 78 3.44 -1.15 -11.22
C LEU A 78 2.19 -1.60 -12.01
N MET A 79 1.60 -0.69 -12.79
CA MET A 79 0.38 -0.99 -13.55
C MET A 79 0.59 -2.04 -14.64
N ARG A 80 1.82 -2.19 -15.15
CA ARG A 80 2.18 -3.20 -16.17
C ARG A 80 2.06 -4.63 -15.65
N LYS A 81 2.05 -4.85 -14.33
CA LYS A 81 1.74 -6.16 -13.71
C LYS A 81 0.28 -6.58 -13.87
N GLY A 82 -0.55 -5.68 -14.39
CA GLY A 82 -1.95 -5.92 -14.73
C GLY A 82 -2.86 -6.03 -13.51
N LYS A 83 -4.16 -6.20 -13.78
CA LYS A 83 -5.22 -6.18 -12.76
C LYS A 83 -5.01 -7.19 -11.64
N ASN A 84 -4.48 -8.38 -11.96
CA ASN A 84 -4.25 -9.42 -10.97
C ASN A 84 -3.13 -9.04 -10.01
N GLY A 85 -1.96 -8.63 -10.51
CA GLY A 85 -0.86 -8.18 -9.66
C GLY A 85 -1.24 -6.99 -8.78
N THR A 86 -1.92 -5.98 -9.34
CA THR A 86 -2.39 -4.82 -8.57
C THR A 86 -3.41 -5.20 -7.49
N ARG A 87 -4.27 -6.18 -7.77
CA ARG A 87 -5.26 -6.69 -6.81
C ARG A 87 -4.60 -7.45 -5.67
N GLU A 88 -3.61 -8.30 -5.97
CA GLU A 88 -2.86 -9.04 -4.95
C GLU A 88 -2.06 -8.10 -4.05
N LEU A 89 -1.41 -7.10 -4.64
CA LEU A 89 -0.72 -6.04 -3.91
C LEU A 89 -1.69 -5.30 -2.96
N ARG A 90 -2.85 -4.87 -3.46
CA ARG A 90 -3.87 -4.19 -2.65
C ARG A 90 -4.39 -5.07 -1.50
N ASN A 91 -4.62 -6.36 -1.75
CA ASN A 91 -5.01 -7.31 -0.71
C ASN A 91 -3.90 -7.49 0.35
N ARG A 92 -2.63 -7.56 -0.07
CA ARG A 92 -1.50 -7.67 0.84
C ARG A 92 -1.36 -6.43 1.71
N ILE A 93 -1.42 -5.23 1.12
CA ILE A 93 -1.36 -3.95 1.84
C ILE A 93 -2.53 -3.83 2.83
N SER A 94 -3.75 -4.14 2.40
CA SER A 94 -4.91 -4.17 3.29
C SER A 94 -4.69 -5.12 4.47
N LYS A 95 -4.15 -6.32 4.24
CA LYS A 95 -3.82 -7.27 5.31
C LYS A 95 -2.78 -6.70 6.29
N LEU A 96 -1.74 -6.02 5.80
CA LEU A 96 -0.72 -5.41 6.67
C LEU A 96 -1.26 -4.27 7.53
N LEU A 97 -2.25 -3.52 7.01
CA LEU A 97 -2.85 -2.37 7.69
C LEU A 97 -4.00 -2.75 8.64
N ARG A 98 -4.47 -4.00 8.63
CA ARG A 98 -5.63 -4.44 9.41
C ARG A 98 -5.36 -4.49 10.91
N SER A 99 -6.30 -4.00 11.73
CA SER A 99 -6.15 -3.97 13.20
C SER A 99 -6.04 -5.35 13.84
N ASP A 100 -6.60 -6.39 13.22
CA ASP A 100 -6.61 -7.76 13.71
C ASP A 100 -5.42 -8.60 13.22
N VAL A 101 -4.50 -7.99 12.46
CA VAL A 101 -3.28 -8.63 11.96
C VAL A 101 -2.07 -7.77 12.35
N PRO A 102 -1.29 -8.16 13.38
CA PRO A 102 -0.21 -7.32 13.90
C PRO A 102 1.10 -7.37 13.08
N ASP A 103 1.09 -7.88 11.85
CA ASP A 103 2.28 -8.09 11.00
C ASP A 103 3.17 -6.85 10.89
N LEU A 104 2.56 -5.66 10.74
CA LEU A 104 3.27 -4.39 10.56
C LEU A 104 3.16 -3.46 11.78
N LYS A 105 2.08 -3.55 12.56
CA LYS A 105 1.76 -2.60 13.65
C LYS A 105 2.86 -2.44 14.72
N ASN A 106 3.61 -3.50 15.00
CA ASN A 106 4.57 -3.56 16.11
C ASN A 106 6.03 -3.37 15.67
N LYS A 107 6.27 -2.68 14.56
CA LYS A 107 7.58 -2.51 13.93
C LYS A 107 7.86 -1.03 13.72
#